data_AF-A0A7S0WEK4-F1
#
_entry.id   AF-A0A7S0WEK4-F1
#
_cell.length_a   1.000
_cell.length_b   1.000
_cell.length_c   1.000
_cell.angle_alpha   90.00
_cell.angle_beta   90.00
_cell.angle_gamma   90.00
#
_symmetry.space_group_name_H-M   'P 1'
#
loop_
_entity.id
_entity.type
_entity.pdbx_description
1 polymer ?
#
loop_
_entity_poly.entity_id
_entity_poly.type
_entity_poly.pdbx_seq_one_letter_code
_entity_poly.pdbx_strand_id
1 'polypeptide(L)'
;SKSSSLPTLSETGEAKPTTSVANIFRREKPFTPETAAVYAGGVAGLSIFFLKPKLRRTVSLYLAAKLAQAGFESAKKDYKWVRDGPGSWEHGNLLLFTLSSAQVMYAYVMRPDTLDVGFWNFIVRSGPIDKPTLAHMRQAASRLPAPVSTAAAAAVASACCDDHAMLHGSTGAALCTSHVLKSAADTFQKCFPFYFSIHYVPYVVLNVTKAITNPLTTLFRATKATVRSTTFISTYVAVYMGVVCAHRNSGLPNHRSLYYIAGIIAGGALLVENKSRRTDLALWLMPRAVDSLVLVMLHKGLLPRVPNFDSYVFALVMGATMSL
;
A
#
# COMPACT_ATOMS: atom_id res chain seq x y z
N SER A 1 50.86 -91.94 25.98
CA SER A 1 49.48 -92.21 26.46
C SER A 1 48.84 -90.88 26.81
N LYS A 2 47.76 -90.50 26.08
CA LYS A 2 46.68 -89.55 26.42
C LYS A 2 47.05 -88.10 26.80
N SER A 3 46.70 -87.13 25.94
CA SER A 3 45.42 -86.37 25.88
C SER A 3 45.49 -85.12 26.78
N SER A 4 45.64 -83.91 26.23
CA SER A 4 44.56 -83.05 25.73
C SER A 4 43.57 -82.56 26.80
N SER A 5 43.30 -81.25 26.69
CA SER A 5 42.03 -80.54 26.93
C SER A 5 41.49 -80.35 28.36
N LEU A 6 41.57 -79.08 28.81
CA LEU A 6 40.51 -78.18 29.32
C LEU A 6 39.24 -78.79 29.97
N PRO A 7 38.75 -78.14 31.04
CA PRO A 7 37.41 -77.53 30.96
C PRO A 7 37.21 -76.19 31.73
N THR A 8 36.61 -75.22 31.02
CA THR A 8 35.44 -74.34 31.32
C THR A 8 35.14 -73.66 32.68
N LEU A 9 34.71 -72.37 32.55
CA LEU A 9 33.75 -71.54 33.35
C LEU A 9 34.26 -70.96 34.70
N SER A 10 34.01 -69.72 35.15
CA SER A 10 33.08 -68.62 34.80
C SER A 10 33.45 -67.30 35.53
N GLU A 11 32.95 -66.15 34.99
CA GLU A 11 32.68 -64.84 35.66
C GLU A 11 33.87 -64.01 36.21
N THR A 12 33.98 -62.68 36.16
CA THR A 12 33.18 -61.50 35.76
C THR A 12 34.15 -60.30 35.71
N GLY A 13 33.87 -59.24 34.93
CA GLY A 13 34.61 -57.97 35.05
C GLY A 13 34.59 -57.10 33.79
N GLU A 14 33.55 -56.29 33.63
CA GLU A 14 33.34 -55.32 32.55
C GLU A 14 34.48 -54.30 32.38
N ALA A 15 34.87 -54.08 31.12
CA ALA A 15 35.75 -52.99 30.70
C ALA A 15 34.94 -51.74 30.30
N LYS A 16 35.27 -50.58 30.88
CA LYS A 16 34.73 -49.26 30.48
C LYS A 16 35.28 -48.82 29.11
N PRO A 17 34.45 -48.42 28.13
CA PRO A 17 34.93 -47.85 26.88
C PRO A 17 35.07 -46.32 26.94
N THR A 18 36.29 -45.87 26.64
CA THR A 18 36.71 -44.63 25.97
C THR A 18 35.63 -43.58 25.63
N THR A 19 35.66 -42.44 26.31
CA THR A 19 34.99 -41.20 25.90
C THR A 19 35.80 -40.47 24.81
N SER A 20 35.39 -40.68 23.56
CA SER A 20 35.98 -40.05 22.37
C SER A 20 35.74 -38.53 22.34
N VAL A 21 36.81 -37.79 22.05
CA VAL A 21 36.86 -36.34 21.76
C VAL A 21 35.93 -35.92 20.60
N ALA A 22 35.40 -36.89 19.84
CA ALA A 22 34.43 -36.69 18.77
C ALA A 22 33.07 -36.11 19.21
N ASN A 23 32.72 -36.15 20.50
CA ASN A 23 31.43 -35.66 20.99
C ASN A 23 31.39 -34.16 21.33
N ILE A 24 32.52 -33.45 21.28
CA ILE A 24 32.56 -32.01 21.60
C ILE A 24 32.13 -31.15 20.40
N PHE A 25 32.30 -31.63 19.16
CA PHE A 25 31.91 -30.90 17.95
C PHE A 25 30.48 -31.20 17.45
N ARG A 26 29.72 -32.07 18.11
CA ARG A 26 28.39 -32.50 17.66
C ARG A 26 27.28 -31.90 18.52
N ARG A 27 27.24 -30.57 18.63
CA ARG A 27 26.11 -29.86 19.26
C ARG A 27 25.67 -28.61 18.49
N GLU A 28 25.81 -28.61 17.18
CA GLU A 28 24.96 -27.76 16.35
C GLU A 28 23.58 -28.43 16.30
N LYS A 29 22.55 -27.70 16.76
CA LYS A 29 21.16 -28.16 16.62
C LYS A 29 20.93 -28.46 15.14
N PRO A 30 20.35 -29.63 14.77
CA PRO A 30 20.07 -29.91 13.37
C PRO A 30 19.19 -28.79 12.81
N PHE A 31 19.56 -28.26 11.64
CA PHE A 31 18.75 -27.30 10.91
C PHE A 31 17.33 -27.87 10.76
N THR A 32 16.35 -27.23 11.39
CA THR A 32 14.95 -27.58 11.14
C THR A 32 14.61 -27.18 9.70
N PRO A 33 13.73 -27.93 9.01
CA PRO A 33 13.33 -27.58 7.65
C PRO A 33 12.82 -26.13 7.55
N GLU A 34 12.14 -25.64 8.60
CA GLU A 34 11.66 -24.26 8.71
C GLU A 34 12.80 -23.23 8.77
N THR A 35 13.83 -23.46 9.59
CA THR A 35 14.96 -22.53 9.66
C THR A 35 15.73 -22.53 8.35
N ALA A 36 15.96 -23.70 7.74
CA ALA A 36 16.58 -23.81 6.42
C ALA A 36 15.82 -23.01 5.34
N ALA A 37 14.49 -23.07 5.35
CA ALA A 37 13.63 -22.32 4.43
C ALA A 37 13.77 -20.79 4.63
N VAL A 38 13.83 -20.30 5.87
CA VAL A 38 14.04 -18.87 6.16
C VAL A 38 15.39 -18.39 5.61
N TYR A 39 16.47 -19.14 5.85
CA TYR A 39 17.79 -18.75 5.35
C TYR A 39 17.87 -18.81 3.83
N ALA A 40 17.30 -19.85 3.21
CA ALA A 40 17.23 -19.96 1.76
C ALA A 40 16.44 -18.79 1.14
N GLY A 41 15.29 -18.42 1.72
CA GLY A 41 14.50 -17.25 1.32
C GLY A 41 15.26 -15.93 1.49
N GLY A 42 15.96 -15.75 2.62
CA GLY A 42 16.79 -14.58 2.88
C GLY A 42 17.93 -14.42 1.87
N VAL A 43 18.64 -15.52 1.55
CA VAL A 43 19.71 -15.53 0.54
C VAL A 43 19.16 -15.28 -0.86
N ALA A 44 18.04 -15.92 -1.23
CA ALA A 44 17.34 -15.63 -2.48
C ALA A 44 16.88 -14.17 -2.56
N GLY A 45 16.60 -13.54 -1.41
CA GLY A 45 16.29 -12.13 -1.26
C GLY A 45 17.36 -11.18 -1.82
N LEU A 46 18.63 -11.60 -1.85
CA LEU A 46 19.72 -10.78 -2.43
C LEU A 46 19.55 -10.55 -3.94
N SER A 47 18.69 -11.32 -4.61
CA SER A 47 18.32 -11.08 -6.02
C SER A 47 17.74 -9.68 -6.27
N ILE A 48 17.22 -8.98 -5.25
CA ILE A 48 16.69 -7.62 -5.42
C ILE A 48 17.74 -6.60 -5.87
N PHE A 49 19.04 -6.87 -5.68
CA PHE A 49 20.09 -5.99 -6.17
C PHE A 49 20.13 -5.91 -7.71
N PHE A 50 19.54 -6.86 -8.42
CA PHE A 50 19.39 -6.78 -9.89
C PHE A 50 18.30 -5.79 -10.34
N LEU A 51 17.40 -5.37 -9.46
CA LEU A 51 16.38 -4.37 -9.77
C LEU A 51 16.92 -2.94 -9.68
N LYS A 52 16.31 -2.01 -10.42
CA LYS A 52 16.60 -0.57 -10.29
C LYS A 52 16.21 -0.08 -8.89
N PRO A 53 17.00 0.82 -8.25
CA PRO A 53 16.76 1.26 -6.87
C PRO A 53 15.32 1.72 -6.57
N LYS A 54 14.71 2.48 -7.50
CA LYS A 54 13.31 2.93 -7.36
C LYS A 54 12.30 1.78 -7.31
N LEU A 55 12.53 0.72 -8.09
CA LEU A 55 11.63 -0.43 -8.15
C LEU A 55 11.84 -1.37 -6.95
N ARG A 56 13.07 -1.44 -6.40
CA ARG A 56 13.39 -2.27 -5.22
C ARG A 56 12.42 -1.96 -4.08
N ARG A 57 12.35 -0.69 -3.68
CA ARG A 57 11.48 -0.21 -2.60
C ARG A 57 10.02 -0.55 -2.79
N THR A 58 9.48 -0.27 -3.97
CA THR A 58 8.07 -0.57 -4.31
C THR A 58 7.77 -2.06 -4.22
N VAL A 59 8.66 -2.91 -4.75
CA VAL A 59 8.50 -4.37 -4.71
C VAL A 59 8.63 -4.90 -3.29
N SER A 60 9.63 -4.45 -2.52
CA SER A 60 9.82 -4.83 -1.12
C SER A 60 8.59 -4.52 -0.27
N LEU A 61 8.05 -3.32 -0.37
CA LEU A 61 6.87 -2.91 0.40
C LEU A 61 5.60 -3.61 -0.06
N TYR A 62 5.46 -3.85 -1.36
CA TYR A 62 4.33 -4.61 -1.89
C TYR A 62 4.33 -6.06 -1.39
N LEU A 63 5.47 -6.74 -1.44
CA LEU A 63 5.60 -8.09 -0.90
C LEU A 63 5.45 -8.12 0.62
N ALA A 64 5.94 -7.09 1.33
CA ALA A 64 5.73 -6.95 2.77
C ALA A 64 4.23 -6.89 3.11
N ALA A 65 3.44 -6.12 2.35
CA ALA A 65 1.98 -6.07 2.56
C ALA A 65 1.31 -7.40 2.23
N LYS A 66 1.79 -8.13 1.23
CA LYS A 66 1.27 -9.48 0.89
C LYS A 66 1.62 -10.52 1.94
N LEU A 67 2.85 -10.49 2.46
CA LEU A 67 3.26 -11.29 3.60
C LEU A 67 2.42 -10.96 4.83
N ALA A 68 2.20 -9.68 5.12
CA ALA A 68 1.36 -9.26 6.24
C ALA A 68 -0.09 -9.74 6.09
N GLN A 69 -0.63 -9.75 4.86
CA GLN A 69 -1.95 -10.31 4.58
C GLN A 69 -1.97 -11.83 4.87
N ALA A 70 -1.02 -12.59 4.32
CA ALA A 70 -0.94 -14.03 4.53
C ALA A 70 -0.73 -14.39 6.01
N GLY A 71 0.15 -13.66 6.68
CA GLY A 71 0.40 -13.78 8.13
C GLY A 71 -0.83 -13.45 8.96
N PHE A 72 -1.61 -12.43 8.59
CA PHE A 72 -2.86 -12.11 9.28
C PHE A 72 -3.92 -13.21 9.11
N GLU A 73 -4.01 -13.82 7.92
CA GLU A 73 -4.91 -14.95 7.67
C GLU A 73 -4.50 -16.22 8.42
N SER A 74 -3.20 -16.51 8.52
CA SER A 74 -2.66 -17.58 9.38
C SER A 74 -2.94 -17.27 10.86
N ALA A 75 -2.61 -16.07 11.33
CA ALA A 75 -2.85 -15.66 12.71
C ALA A 75 -4.33 -15.71 13.11
N LYS A 76 -5.26 -15.47 12.16
CA LYS A 76 -6.70 -15.61 12.39
C LYS A 76 -7.12 -17.07 12.64
N LYS A 77 -6.39 -18.05 12.13
CA LYS A 77 -6.64 -19.48 12.41
C LYS A 77 -6.10 -19.88 13.77
N ASP A 78 -4.90 -19.42 14.11
CA ASP A 78 -4.16 -19.89 15.29
C ASP A 78 -4.52 -19.12 16.56
N TYR A 79 -4.86 -17.83 16.45
CA TYR A 79 -5.12 -16.96 17.59
C TYR A 79 -6.57 -16.47 17.65
N LYS A 80 -7.29 -16.94 18.67
CA LYS A 80 -8.69 -16.55 18.93
C LYS A 80 -8.88 -15.04 19.13
N TRP A 81 -7.91 -14.34 19.74
CA TRP A 81 -7.99 -12.88 19.93
C TRP A 81 -7.88 -12.10 18.60
N VAL A 82 -7.11 -12.61 17.63
CA VAL A 82 -7.04 -12.02 16.27
C VAL A 82 -8.35 -12.27 15.55
N ARG A 83 -8.88 -13.49 15.64
CA ARG A 83 -10.13 -13.88 14.99
C ARG A 83 -11.32 -13.09 15.50
N ASP A 84 -11.46 -12.97 16.81
CA ASP A 84 -12.61 -12.37 17.46
C ASP A 84 -12.46 -10.84 17.60
N GLY A 85 -11.23 -10.31 17.50
CA GLY A 85 -10.91 -8.87 17.51
C GLY A 85 -10.72 -8.28 16.10
N PRO A 86 -9.49 -7.92 15.67
CA PRO A 86 -9.26 -7.26 14.38
C PRO A 86 -9.78 -8.02 13.16
N GLY A 87 -9.79 -9.36 13.23
CA GLY A 87 -10.28 -10.24 12.18
C GLY A 87 -11.80 -10.34 12.08
N SER A 88 -12.55 -9.84 13.08
CA SER A 88 -14.02 -9.78 13.09
C SER A 88 -14.56 -8.42 12.62
N TRP A 89 -13.68 -7.42 12.42
CA TRP A 89 -14.09 -6.09 11.98
C TRP A 89 -14.68 -6.12 10.58
N GLU A 90 -16.01 -5.98 10.50
CA GLU A 90 -16.76 -6.02 9.23
C GLU A 90 -16.26 -4.98 8.20
N HIS A 91 -15.72 -3.87 8.69
CA HIS A 91 -15.23 -2.75 7.88
C HIS A 91 -13.71 -2.56 7.96
N GLY A 92 -12.93 -3.57 8.36
CA GLY A 92 -11.46 -3.47 8.43
C GLY A 92 -10.81 -3.02 7.12
N ASN A 93 -11.31 -3.52 5.98
CA ASN A 93 -10.84 -3.11 4.65
C ASN A 93 -11.15 -1.66 4.32
N LEU A 94 -12.28 -1.14 4.81
CA LEU A 94 -12.65 0.27 4.65
C LEU A 94 -11.69 1.15 5.46
N LEU A 95 -11.42 0.79 6.72
CA LEU A 95 -10.47 1.52 7.57
C LEU A 95 -9.05 1.52 6.98
N LEU A 96 -8.60 0.36 6.50
CA LEU A 96 -7.28 0.24 5.89
C LEU A 96 -7.16 1.12 4.64
N PHE A 97 -8.20 1.10 3.79
CA PHE A 97 -8.24 1.95 2.60
C PHE A 97 -8.35 3.44 2.95
N THR A 98 -9.20 3.83 3.90
CA THR A 98 -9.41 5.24 4.26
C THR A 98 -8.12 5.84 4.82
N LEU A 99 -7.45 5.16 5.75
CA LEU A 99 -6.15 5.61 6.30
C LEU A 99 -5.05 5.64 5.23
N SER A 100 -4.97 4.63 4.38
CA SER A 100 -3.99 4.58 3.29
C SER A 100 -4.23 5.72 2.28
N SER A 101 -5.48 5.93 1.88
CA SER A 101 -5.87 6.98 0.94
C SER A 101 -5.69 8.37 1.53
N ALA A 102 -5.93 8.57 2.83
CA ALA A 102 -5.69 9.82 3.53
C ALA A 102 -4.20 10.23 3.47
N GLN A 103 -3.31 9.27 3.73
CA GLN A 103 -1.87 9.50 3.62
C GLN A 103 -1.44 9.79 2.18
N VAL A 104 -1.99 9.05 1.21
CA VAL A 104 -1.68 9.24 -0.22
C VAL A 104 -2.17 10.60 -0.71
N MET A 105 -3.37 11.04 -0.34
CA MET A 105 -3.92 12.35 -0.71
C MET A 105 -3.17 13.50 -0.04
N TYR A 106 -2.80 13.34 1.24
CA TYR A 106 -1.92 14.28 1.91
C TYR A 106 -0.59 14.44 1.16
N ALA A 107 0.05 13.34 0.77
CA ALA A 107 1.32 13.39 0.05
C ALA A 107 1.15 13.93 -1.39
N TYR A 108 0.10 13.52 -2.11
CA TYR A 108 -0.25 14.05 -3.42
C TYR A 108 -0.30 15.58 -3.44
N VAL A 109 -0.95 16.18 -2.43
CA VAL A 109 -1.02 17.64 -2.31
C VAL A 109 0.21 18.23 -1.66
N MET A 110 0.73 17.76 -0.53
CA MET A 110 1.77 18.48 0.25
C MET A 110 3.21 18.11 -0.09
N ARG A 111 3.44 16.85 -0.43
CA ARG A 111 4.78 16.24 -0.56
C ARG A 111 4.78 15.27 -1.75
N PRO A 112 4.65 15.77 -2.99
CA PRO A 112 4.60 14.89 -4.17
C PRO A 112 5.89 14.07 -4.32
N ASP A 113 7.01 14.56 -3.79
CA ASP A 113 8.32 13.90 -3.83
C ASP A 113 8.37 12.58 -3.04
N THR A 114 7.41 12.35 -2.13
CA THR A 114 7.32 11.11 -1.35
C THR A 114 6.45 10.04 -2.02
N LEU A 115 5.87 10.35 -3.19
CA LEU A 115 5.10 9.41 -3.98
C LEU A 115 5.91 8.93 -5.19
N ASP A 116 5.65 7.70 -5.65
CA ASP A 116 6.18 7.25 -6.93
C ASP A 116 5.73 8.18 -8.07
N VAL A 117 6.67 8.55 -8.94
CA VAL A 117 6.45 9.54 -10.01
C VAL A 117 5.40 9.05 -11.00
N GLY A 118 5.35 7.76 -11.31
CA GLY A 118 4.36 7.18 -12.21
C GLY A 118 2.96 7.23 -11.59
N PHE A 119 2.85 6.85 -10.32
CA PHE A 119 1.60 6.89 -9.58
C PHE A 119 1.07 8.32 -9.36
N TRP A 120 1.95 9.27 -9.02
CA TRP A 120 1.54 10.68 -8.87
C TRP A 120 1.07 11.26 -10.20
N ASN A 121 1.80 11.02 -11.30
CA ASN A 121 1.37 11.47 -12.62
C ASN A 121 0.05 10.82 -13.06
N PHE A 122 -0.20 9.57 -12.68
CA PHE A 122 -1.49 8.92 -12.89
C PHE A 122 -2.62 9.68 -12.16
N ILE A 123 -2.46 10.00 -10.88
CA ILE A 123 -3.47 10.75 -10.12
C ILE A 123 -3.72 12.13 -10.75
N VAL A 124 -2.67 12.87 -11.12
CA VAL A 124 -2.80 14.19 -11.75
C VAL A 124 -3.50 14.10 -13.11
N ARG A 125 -3.18 13.09 -13.93
CA ARG A 125 -3.76 12.93 -15.26
C ARG A 125 -5.24 12.52 -15.22
N SER A 126 -5.59 11.69 -14.24
CA SER A 126 -6.97 11.23 -14.05
C SER A 126 -7.83 12.22 -13.26
N GLY A 127 -7.21 13.10 -12.45
CA GLY A 127 -7.90 14.06 -11.62
C GLY A 127 -8.24 15.38 -12.32
N PRO A 128 -9.07 16.22 -11.68
CA PRO A 128 -9.51 17.50 -12.22
C PRO A 128 -8.56 18.67 -11.88
N ILE A 129 -7.55 18.46 -11.04
CA ILE A 129 -6.61 19.51 -10.59
C ILE A 129 -5.29 19.38 -11.35
N ASP A 130 -4.86 20.48 -11.96
CA ASP A 130 -3.60 20.61 -12.67
C ASP A 130 -2.39 20.80 -11.73
N LYS A 131 -1.18 20.54 -12.26
CA LYS A 131 0.08 20.65 -11.50
C LYS A 131 0.34 22.06 -10.93
N PRO A 132 0.18 23.16 -11.70
CA PRO A 132 0.39 24.49 -11.14
C PRO A 132 -0.57 24.81 -10.00
N THR A 133 -1.86 24.47 -10.11
CA THR A 133 -2.83 24.67 -9.01
C THR A 133 -2.41 23.94 -7.74
N LEU A 134 -1.96 22.68 -7.85
CA LEU A 134 -1.43 21.94 -6.69
C LEU A 134 -0.19 22.62 -6.07
N ALA A 135 0.70 23.19 -6.89
CA ALA A 135 1.88 23.89 -6.39
C ALA A 135 1.51 25.16 -5.62
N HIS A 136 0.50 25.91 -6.07
CA HIS A 136 -0.03 27.06 -5.33
C HIS A 136 -0.67 26.63 -4.01
N MET A 137 -1.48 25.57 -4.01
CA MET A 137 -2.08 25.03 -2.78
C MET A 137 -1.03 24.61 -1.75
N ARG A 138 0.09 24.03 -2.20
CA ARG A 138 1.25 23.72 -1.33
C ARG A 138 1.81 24.97 -0.71
N GLN A 139 2.11 25.98 -1.53
CA GLN A 139 2.70 27.23 -1.06
C GLN A 139 1.79 27.92 -0.05
N ALA A 140 0.49 28.02 -0.36
CA ALA A 140 -0.54 28.59 0.51
C ALA A 140 -0.63 27.88 1.87
N ALA A 141 -0.52 26.55 1.91
CA ALA A 141 -0.57 25.77 3.15
C ALA A 141 0.81 25.61 3.84
N SER A 142 1.88 25.98 3.15
CA SER A 142 3.25 25.81 3.66
C SER A 142 3.72 26.95 4.56
N ARG A 143 3.00 28.10 4.59
CA ARG A 143 3.32 29.36 5.30
C ARG A 143 4.04 29.20 6.65
N LEU A 144 5.35 28.89 6.57
CA LEU A 144 6.37 29.68 7.23
C LEU A 144 6.28 31.11 6.66
N PRO A 145 6.50 32.15 7.46
CA PRO A 145 6.42 33.52 7.00
C PRO A 145 7.41 33.73 5.84
N ALA A 146 6.90 34.14 4.68
CA ALA A 146 7.72 34.80 3.69
C ALA A 146 8.25 36.12 4.30
N PRO A 147 9.47 36.56 3.96
CA PRO A 147 9.99 37.81 4.48
C PRO A 147 9.04 38.95 4.10
N VAL A 148 8.78 39.77 5.10
CA VAL A 148 7.82 40.87 5.15
C VAL A 148 7.93 41.77 3.91
N SER A 149 6.81 41.98 3.23
CA SER A 149 6.45 43.31 2.75
C SER A 149 4.95 43.55 2.97
N THR A 150 4.66 44.67 3.63
CA THR A 150 3.43 45.03 4.35
C THR A 150 2.26 45.49 3.47
N ALA A 151 2.06 44.85 2.32
CA ALA A 151 0.83 44.94 1.53
C ALA A 151 0.29 43.55 1.13
N ALA A 152 1.17 42.55 1.08
CA ALA A 152 0.83 41.19 0.69
C ALA A 152 -0.05 40.48 1.73
N ALA A 153 0.10 40.75 3.03
CA ALA A 153 -0.71 40.10 4.06
C ALA A 153 -2.21 40.47 3.99
N ALA A 154 -2.52 41.71 3.57
CA ALA A 154 -3.90 42.16 3.34
C ALA A 154 -4.46 41.64 2.00
N ALA A 155 -3.64 41.61 0.94
CA ALA A 155 -4.01 40.97 -0.34
C ALA A 155 -4.23 39.44 -0.18
N VAL A 156 -3.49 38.82 0.74
CA VAL A 156 -3.60 37.39 1.06
C VAL A 156 -4.83 37.08 1.94
N ALA A 157 -5.38 38.05 2.64
CA ALA A 157 -6.69 37.92 3.30
C ALA A 157 -7.86 38.04 2.30
N SER A 158 -7.72 38.81 1.21
CA SER A 158 -8.68 38.77 0.08
C SER A 158 -8.52 37.53 -0.81
N ALA A 159 -7.39 36.84 -0.72
CA ALA A 159 -7.12 35.60 -1.47
C ALA A 159 -7.97 34.39 -1.04
N CYS A 160 -8.79 34.49 0.02
CA CYS A 160 -9.72 33.42 0.38
C CYS A 160 -10.77 33.17 -0.74
N CYS A 161 -11.02 34.17 -1.58
CA CYS A 161 -11.83 34.06 -2.79
C CYS A 161 -11.01 33.64 -4.03
N ASP A 162 -9.76 34.10 -4.17
CA ASP A 162 -8.88 33.77 -5.31
C ASP A 162 -8.44 32.29 -5.32
N ASP A 163 -8.20 31.73 -4.14
CA ASP A 163 -7.87 30.32 -3.94
C ASP A 163 -9.02 29.39 -4.40
N HIS A 164 -10.26 29.88 -4.35
CA HIS A 164 -11.44 29.15 -4.80
C HIS A 164 -11.59 29.26 -6.33
N ALA A 165 -11.37 30.46 -6.88
CA ALA A 165 -11.40 30.71 -8.31
C ALA A 165 -10.34 29.91 -9.08
N MET A 166 -9.12 29.77 -8.52
CA MET A 166 -8.08 28.92 -9.12
C MET A 166 -8.45 27.44 -9.10
N LEU A 167 -9.07 26.96 -8.00
CA LEU A 167 -9.53 25.58 -7.91
C LEU A 167 -10.58 25.27 -8.98
N HIS A 168 -11.46 26.22 -9.23
CA HIS A 168 -12.50 26.11 -10.25
C HIS A 168 -12.02 26.40 -11.67
N GLY A 169 -10.85 27.02 -11.82
CA GLY A 169 -10.26 27.42 -13.09
C GLY A 169 -10.13 26.26 -14.09
N SER A 170 -9.90 25.04 -13.60
CA SER A 170 -9.85 23.83 -14.45
C SER A 170 -11.19 23.44 -15.07
N THR A 171 -12.33 23.84 -14.48
CA THR A 171 -13.68 23.50 -14.96
C THR A 171 -14.49 24.71 -15.44
N GLY A 172 -14.00 25.93 -15.19
CA GLY A 172 -14.69 27.19 -15.48
C GLY A 172 -16.03 27.35 -14.75
N ALA A 173 -16.25 26.62 -13.65
CA ALA A 173 -17.52 26.61 -12.93
C ALA A 173 -17.60 27.72 -11.88
N ALA A 174 -18.67 28.51 -11.88
CA ALA A 174 -18.88 29.55 -10.88
C ALA A 174 -19.29 29.00 -9.49
N LEU A 175 -19.93 27.81 -9.44
CA LEU A 175 -20.42 27.22 -8.19
C LEU A 175 -19.61 25.98 -7.79
N CYS A 176 -19.45 25.74 -6.48
CA CYS A 176 -18.72 24.59 -5.94
C CYS A 176 -19.37 23.26 -6.35
N THR A 177 -20.71 23.22 -6.31
CA THR A 177 -21.48 22.04 -6.70
C THR A 177 -21.29 21.70 -8.17
N SER A 178 -21.26 22.70 -9.05
CA SER A 178 -21.03 22.49 -10.47
C SER A 178 -19.57 22.13 -10.78
N HIS A 179 -18.59 22.69 -10.05
CA HIS A 179 -17.19 22.24 -10.10
C HIS A 179 -17.07 20.76 -9.71
N VAL A 180 -17.68 20.35 -8.59
CA VAL A 180 -17.65 18.97 -8.09
C VAL A 180 -18.29 18.01 -9.10
N LEU A 181 -19.46 18.36 -9.66
CA LEU A 181 -20.16 17.50 -10.60
C LEU A 181 -19.42 17.38 -11.94
N LYS A 182 -18.91 18.50 -12.48
CA LYS A 182 -18.08 18.48 -13.70
C LYS A 182 -16.80 17.68 -13.49
N SER A 183 -16.13 17.87 -12.36
CA SER A 183 -14.93 17.12 -11.99
C SER A 183 -15.19 15.62 -11.90
N ALA A 184 -16.32 15.22 -11.30
CA ALA A 184 -16.71 13.83 -11.21
C ALA A 184 -17.00 13.22 -12.59
N ALA A 185 -17.73 13.94 -13.45
CA ALA A 185 -18.06 13.49 -14.80
C ALA A 185 -16.81 13.37 -15.69
N ASP A 186 -15.92 14.36 -15.63
CA ASP A 186 -14.65 14.35 -16.37
C ASP A 186 -13.73 13.20 -15.89
N THR A 187 -13.63 13.01 -14.58
CA THR A 187 -12.90 11.85 -13.99
C THR A 187 -13.50 10.53 -14.45
N PHE A 188 -14.83 10.41 -14.48
CA PHE A 188 -15.53 9.22 -14.95
C PHE A 188 -15.14 8.91 -16.40
N GLN A 189 -15.23 9.89 -17.29
CA GLN A 189 -14.92 9.75 -18.72
C GLN A 189 -13.45 9.38 -18.96
N LYS A 190 -12.51 10.01 -18.24
CA LYS A 190 -11.08 9.72 -18.34
C LYS A 190 -10.72 8.33 -17.82
N CYS A 191 -11.32 7.90 -16.71
CA CYS A 191 -11.02 6.61 -16.10
C CYS A 191 -11.70 5.45 -16.82
N PHE A 192 -12.88 5.65 -17.41
CA PHE A 192 -13.66 4.58 -18.03
C PHE A 192 -12.90 3.68 -19.01
N PRO A 193 -12.23 4.19 -20.06
CA PRO A 193 -11.54 3.33 -21.03
C PRO A 193 -10.37 2.55 -20.40
N PHE A 194 -9.64 3.17 -19.47
CA PHE A 194 -8.54 2.53 -18.78
C PHE A 194 -9.01 1.37 -17.90
N TYR A 195 -10.05 1.60 -17.09
CA TYR A 195 -10.63 0.54 -16.25
C TYR A 195 -11.37 -0.51 -17.07
N PHE A 196 -12.00 -0.13 -18.18
CA PHE A 196 -12.62 -1.08 -19.09
C PHE A 196 -11.58 -2.10 -19.60
N SER A 197 -10.42 -1.61 -20.05
CA SER A 197 -9.32 -2.49 -20.48
C SER A 197 -8.86 -3.43 -19.36
N ILE A 198 -8.72 -2.93 -18.13
CA ILE A 198 -8.27 -3.75 -16.98
C ILE A 198 -9.26 -4.86 -16.62
N HIS A 199 -10.57 -4.64 -16.80
CA HIS A 199 -11.56 -5.69 -16.53
C HIS A 199 -11.77 -6.64 -17.70
N TYR A 200 -11.75 -6.10 -18.91
CA TYR A 200 -12.05 -6.85 -20.12
C TYR A 200 -10.89 -7.77 -20.49
N VAL A 201 -9.65 -7.26 -20.53
CA VAL A 201 -8.50 -8.02 -21.04
C VAL A 201 -8.21 -9.29 -20.22
N PRO A 202 -8.07 -9.25 -18.87
CA PRO A 202 -7.81 -10.46 -18.10
C PRO A 202 -8.94 -11.47 -18.21
N TYR A 203 -10.20 -11.03 -18.30
CA TYR A 203 -11.33 -11.93 -18.47
C TYR A 203 -11.28 -12.65 -19.81
N VAL A 204 -11.00 -11.94 -20.90
CA VAL A 204 -10.89 -12.52 -22.25
C VAL A 204 -9.71 -13.48 -22.33
N VAL A 205 -8.54 -13.09 -21.82
CA VAL A 205 -7.33 -13.93 -21.85
C VAL A 205 -7.53 -15.23 -21.07
N LEU A 206 -8.16 -15.17 -19.90
CA LEU A 206 -8.35 -16.36 -19.06
C LEU A 206 -9.57 -17.21 -19.47
N ASN A 207 -10.52 -16.65 -20.22
CA ASN A 207 -11.76 -17.34 -20.58
C ASN A 207 -12.11 -17.20 -22.08
N VAL A 208 -11.12 -17.38 -22.96
CA VAL A 208 -11.26 -17.18 -24.42
C VAL A 208 -12.47 -17.95 -24.99
N THR A 209 -12.65 -19.22 -24.62
CA THR A 209 -13.77 -20.04 -25.09
C THR A 209 -15.13 -19.45 -24.70
N LYS A 210 -15.26 -18.89 -23.49
CA LYS A 210 -16.51 -18.25 -23.02
C LYS A 210 -16.72 -16.87 -23.65
N ALA A 211 -15.62 -16.16 -23.92
CA ALA A 211 -15.66 -14.87 -24.60
C ALA A 211 -16.11 -14.99 -26.06
N ILE A 212 -15.68 -16.05 -26.75
CA ILE A 212 -16.08 -16.31 -28.16
C ILE A 212 -17.50 -16.86 -28.24
N THR A 213 -17.89 -17.76 -27.34
CA THR A 213 -19.25 -18.36 -27.35
C THR A 213 -20.35 -17.39 -26.94
N ASN A 214 -20.06 -16.44 -26.03
CA ASN A 214 -21.04 -15.46 -25.56
C ASN A 214 -20.39 -14.07 -25.40
N PRO A 215 -20.14 -13.35 -26.51
CA PRO A 215 -19.43 -12.07 -26.50
C PRO A 215 -20.22 -10.96 -25.78
N LEU A 216 -21.55 -10.90 -25.98
CA LEU A 216 -22.40 -9.86 -25.40
C LEU A 216 -22.49 -9.95 -23.87
N THR A 217 -22.65 -11.15 -23.32
CA THR A 217 -22.71 -11.37 -21.87
C THR A 217 -21.37 -11.05 -21.22
N THR A 218 -20.27 -11.40 -21.88
CA THR A 218 -18.90 -11.07 -21.46
C THR A 218 -18.69 -9.55 -21.43
N LEU A 219 -19.09 -8.86 -22.50
CA LEU A 219 -19.01 -7.40 -22.59
C LEU A 219 -19.85 -6.73 -21.50
N PHE A 220 -21.11 -7.14 -21.33
CA PHE A 220 -22.00 -6.57 -20.32
C PHE A 220 -21.43 -6.74 -18.91
N ARG A 221 -20.86 -7.90 -18.60
CA ARG A 221 -20.23 -8.18 -17.31
C ARG A 221 -19.01 -7.29 -17.06
N ALA A 222 -18.15 -7.13 -18.07
CA ALA A 222 -16.98 -6.25 -18.00
C ALA A 222 -17.39 -4.78 -17.85
N THR A 223 -18.39 -4.32 -18.62
CA THR A 223 -18.94 -2.96 -18.53
C THR A 223 -19.56 -2.71 -17.16
N LYS A 224 -20.38 -3.63 -16.63
CA LYS A 224 -20.96 -3.50 -15.28
C LYS A 224 -19.89 -3.38 -14.19
N ALA A 225 -18.83 -4.20 -14.27
CA ALA A 225 -17.70 -4.11 -13.36
C ALA A 225 -16.95 -2.78 -13.50
N THR A 226 -16.76 -2.31 -14.73
CA THR A 226 -16.08 -1.05 -15.04
C THR A 226 -16.87 0.15 -14.51
N VAL A 227 -18.17 0.23 -14.83
CA VAL A 227 -19.06 1.31 -14.37
C VAL A 227 -19.05 1.39 -12.84
N ARG A 228 -19.11 0.26 -12.14
CA ARG A 228 -19.05 0.26 -10.66
C ARG A 228 -17.77 0.93 -10.14
N SER A 229 -16.64 0.64 -10.74
CA SER A 229 -15.34 1.18 -10.32
C SER A 229 -15.12 2.62 -10.70
N THR A 230 -15.55 3.00 -11.90
CA THR A 230 -15.44 4.38 -12.35
C THR A 230 -16.38 5.26 -11.53
N THR A 231 -17.56 4.75 -11.16
CA THR A 231 -18.44 5.41 -10.18
C THR A 231 -17.76 5.54 -8.83
N PHE A 232 -17.11 4.49 -8.30
CA PHE A 232 -16.34 4.58 -7.06
C PHE A 232 -15.29 5.72 -7.10
N ILE A 233 -14.46 5.78 -8.15
CA ILE A 233 -13.40 6.79 -8.29
C ILE A 233 -14.00 8.19 -8.45
N SER A 234 -15.06 8.31 -9.24
CA SER A 234 -15.73 9.59 -9.48
C SER A 234 -16.39 10.11 -8.20
N THR A 235 -17.04 9.23 -7.43
CA THR A 235 -17.57 9.56 -6.10
C THR A 235 -16.46 9.94 -5.13
N TYR A 236 -15.31 9.23 -5.15
CA TYR A 236 -14.16 9.58 -4.32
C TYR A 236 -13.67 11.01 -4.62
N VAL A 237 -13.48 11.35 -5.91
CA VAL A 237 -13.08 12.69 -6.33
C VAL A 237 -14.14 13.72 -5.98
N ALA A 238 -15.43 13.42 -6.20
CA ALA A 238 -16.53 14.33 -5.88
C ALA A 238 -16.56 14.69 -4.39
N VAL A 239 -16.46 13.70 -3.52
CA VAL A 239 -16.44 13.89 -2.06
C VAL A 239 -15.18 14.64 -1.64
N TYR A 240 -14.01 14.27 -2.18
CA TYR A 240 -12.76 14.96 -1.86
C TYR A 240 -12.79 16.44 -2.24
N MET A 241 -13.22 16.76 -3.46
CA MET A 241 -13.39 18.16 -3.91
C MET A 241 -14.47 18.88 -3.11
N GLY A 242 -15.57 18.19 -2.78
CA GLY A 242 -16.63 18.72 -1.94
C GLY A 242 -16.13 19.16 -0.56
N VAL A 243 -15.31 18.33 0.10
CA VAL A 243 -14.72 18.67 1.41
C VAL A 243 -13.75 19.85 1.30
N VAL A 244 -12.90 19.87 0.26
CA VAL A 244 -11.95 20.97 0.05
C VAL A 244 -12.68 22.29 -0.24
N CYS A 245 -13.70 22.27 -1.11
CA CYS A 245 -14.54 23.43 -1.40
C CYS A 245 -15.32 23.89 -0.16
N ALA A 246 -15.86 22.96 0.64
CA ALA A 246 -16.58 23.28 1.87
C ALA A 246 -15.68 23.98 2.89
N HIS A 247 -14.48 23.44 3.13
CA HIS A 247 -13.50 24.07 4.03
C HIS A 247 -13.09 25.46 3.56
N ARG A 248 -12.87 25.64 2.26
CA ARG A 248 -12.53 26.95 1.67
C ARG A 248 -13.68 27.95 1.78
N ASN A 249 -14.93 27.49 1.65
CA ASN A 249 -16.11 28.33 1.84
C ASN A 249 -16.31 28.75 3.31
N SER A 250 -15.82 27.97 4.27
CA SER A 250 -15.89 28.31 5.70
C SER A 250 -14.92 29.44 6.12
N GLY A 251 -14.02 29.89 5.24
CA GLY A 251 -13.06 30.96 5.54
C GLY A 251 -12.00 30.61 6.58
N LEU A 252 -11.91 29.33 6.97
CA LEU A 252 -10.94 28.86 7.95
C LEU A 252 -9.53 28.82 7.34
N PRO A 253 -8.47 29.03 8.15
CA PRO A 253 -7.10 28.95 7.69
C PRO A 253 -6.80 27.57 7.05
N ASN A 254 -6.04 27.60 5.96
CA ASN A 254 -5.65 26.40 5.23
C ASN A 254 -4.59 25.62 6.02
N HIS A 255 -5.02 24.60 6.78
CA HIS A 255 -4.12 23.66 7.45
C HIS A 255 -3.76 22.47 6.57
N ARG A 256 -2.55 21.94 6.74
CA ARG A 256 -2.08 20.76 6.00
C ARG A 256 -2.89 19.49 6.32
N SER A 257 -3.51 19.43 7.51
CA SER A 257 -4.39 18.34 7.96
C SER A 257 -5.68 18.23 7.14
N LEU A 258 -6.12 19.31 6.48
CA LEU A 258 -7.33 19.32 5.65
C LEU A 258 -7.31 18.19 4.61
N TYR A 259 -6.19 18.01 3.92
CA TYR A 259 -6.06 17.00 2.86
C TYR A 259 -6.05 15.57 3.41
N TYR A 260 -5.62 15.39 4.66
CA TYR A 260 -5.71 14.11 5.34
C TYR A 260 -7.17 13.80 5.70
N ILE A 261 -7.89 14.77 6.29
CA ILE A 261 -9.30 14.63 6.65
C ILE A 261 -10.17 14.44 5.40
N ALA A 262 -9.93 15.21 4.34
CA ALA A 262 -10.61 15.06 3.07
C ALA A 262 -10.40 13.66 2.47
N GLY A 263 -9.20 13.09 2.58
CA GLY A 263 -8.94 11.71 2.18
C GLY A 263 -9.65 10.67 3.03
N ILE A 264 -9.77 10.86 4.35
CA ILE A 264 -10.56 9.98 5.24
C ILE A 264 -12.04 9.99 4.82
N ILE A 265 -12.63 11.18 4.65
CA ILE A 265 -14.05 11.34 4.30
C ILE A 265 -14.31 10.76 2.89
N ALA A 266 -13.45 11.09 1.92
CA ALA A 266 -13.54 10.53 0.57
C ALA A 266 -13.36 9.00 0.54
N GLY A 267 -12.59 8.44 1.48
CA GLY A 267 -12.41 7.00 1.64
C GLY A 267 -13.72 6.23 1.82
N GLY A 268 -14.79 6.87 2.31
CA GLY A 268 -16.13 6.29 2.38
C GLY A 268 -16.69 5.87 1.02
N ALA A 269 -16.24 6.47 -0.08
CA ALA A 269 -16.63 6.10 -1.44
C ALA A 269 -16.34 4.62 -1.76
N LEU A 270 -15.39 3.98 -1.06
CA LEU A 270 -15.07 2.56 -1.24
C LEU A 270 -16.29 1.63 -1.03
N LEU A 271 -17.30 2.07 -0.29
CA LEU A 271 -18.55 1.32 -0.12
C LEU A 271 -19.29 1.09 -1.45
N VAL A 272 -19.06 1.93 -2.47
CA VAL A 272 -19.58 1.73 -3.82
C VAL A 272 -18.97 0.50 -4.49
N GLU A 273 -17.76 0.07 -4.11
CA GLU A 273 -17.03 -1.03 -4.72
C GLU A 273 -17.40 -2.40 -4.10
N ASN A 274 -17.16 -3.51 -4.81
CA ASN A 274 -17.52 -4.87 -4.38
C ASN A 274 -16.65 -5.36 -3.22
N LYS A 275 -17.21 -6.09 -2.23
CA LYS A 275 -16.49 -6.54 -1.02
C LYS A 275 -15.15 -7.23 -1.33
N SER A 276 -15.11 -8.16 -2.29
CA SER A 276 -13.88 -8.87 -2.70
C SER A 276 -12.79 -7.92 -3.19
N ARG A 277 -13.15 -6.90 -3.96
CA ARG A 277 -12.19 -5.96 -4.53
C ARG A 277 -11.75 -4.85 -3.57
N ARG A 278 -12.52 -4.57 -2.51
CA ARG A 278 -12.14 -3.57 -1.49
C ARG A 278 -10.83 -3.95 -0.82
N THR A 279 -10.66 -5.23 -0.49
CA THR A 279 -9.43 -5.77 0.10
C THR A 279 -8.26 -5.61 -0.86
N ASP A 280 -8.44 -5.98 -2.13
CA ASP A 280 -7.39 -5.86 -3.15
C ASP A 280 -6.97 -4.40 -3.37
N LEU A 281 -7.92 -3.47 -3.42
CA LEU A 281 -7.64 -2.04 -3.56
C LEU A 281 -6.93 -1.47 -2.33
N ALA A 282 -7.37 -1.83 -1.12
CA ALA A 282 -6.74 -1.41 0.13
C ALA A 282 -5.28 -1.87 0.19
N LEU A 283 -5.04 -3.15 -0.12
CA LEU A 283 -3.70 -3.76 -0.12
C LEU A 283 -2.83 -3.27 -1.27
N TRP A 284 -3.40 -2.89 -2.40
CA TRP A 284 -2.65 -2.28 -3.49
C TRP A 284 -2.21 -0.85 -3.16
N LEU A 285 -3.03 -0.11 -2.40
CA LEU A 285 -2.74 1.27 -2.01
C LEU A 285 -1.84 1.36 -0.77
N MET A 286 -1.98 0.43 0.17
CA MET A 286 -1.29 0.44 1.47
C MET A 286 0.24 0.53 1.37
N PRO A 287 0.95 -0.25 0.53
CA PRO A 287 2.40 -0.13 0.36
C PRO A 287 2.83 1.29 -0.05
N ARG A 288 2.07 1.94 -0.94
CA ARG A 288 2.35 3.32 -1.39
C ARG A 288 2.11 4.33 -0.27
N ALA A 289 1.09 4.10 0.56
CA ALA A 289 0.79 4.94 1.71
C ALA A 289 1.89 4.83 2.78
N VAL A 290 2.31 3.61 3.12
CA VAL A 290 3.41 3.35 4.06
C VAL A 290 4.71 3.93 3.54
N ASP A 291 4.99 3.73 2.25
CA ASP A 291 6.20 4.25 1.62
C ASP A 291 6.32 5.78 1.81
N SER A 292 5.24 6.47 1.41
CA SER A 292 5.13 7.91 1.53
C SER A 292 5.20 8.37 2.98
N LEU A 293 4.58 7.65 3.91
CA LEU A 293 4.64 7.95 5.35
C LEU A 293 6.07 7.86 5.89
N VAL A 294 6.80 6.80 5.55
CA VAL A 294 8.20 6.61 5.96
C VAL A 294 9.06 7.75 5.41
N LEU A 295 8.91 8.13 4.14
CA LEU A 295 9.65 9.26 3.56
C LEU A 295 9.30 10.59 4.23
N VAL A 296 8.02 10.82 4.55
CA VAL A 296 7.60 12.02 5.31
C VAL A 296 8.22 12.01 6.73
N MET A 297 8.27 10.87 7.40
CA MET A 297 8.88 10.73 8.74
C MET A 297 10.40 10.93 8.69
N LEU A 298 11.07 10.42 7.66
CA LEU A 298 12.50 10.67 7.39
C LEU A 298 12.75 12.17 7.16
N HIS A 299 11.93 12.85 6.37
CA HIS A 299 12.05 14.29 6.14
C HIS A 299 11.81 15.13 7.40
N LYS A 300 11.03 14.62 8.36
CA LYS A 300 10.83 15.25 9.68
C LYS A 300 11.97 14.94 10.67
N GLY A 301 12.94 14.12 10.29
CA GLY A 301 14.03 13.69 11.18
C GLY A 301 13.61 12.69 12.27
N LEU A 302 12.41 12.11 12.16
CA LEU A 302 11.90 11.17 13.17
C LEU A 302 12.49 9.77 13.03
N LEU A 303 12.93 9.41 11.82
CA LEU A 303 13.55 8.12 11.52
C LEU A 303 14.99 8.32 11.00
N PRO A 304 15.95 7.49 11.41
CA PRO A 304 17.30 7.51 10.86
C PRO A 304 17.32 6.98 9.42
N ARG A 305 18.10 7.61 8.54
CA ARG A 305 18.28 7.16 7.15
C ARG A 305 19.27 6.01 7.11
N VAL A 306 18.76 4.79 7.00
CA VAL A 306 19.57 3.58 6.79
C VAL A 306 19.81 3.33 5.30
N PRO A 307 21.07 3.11 4.86
CA PRO A 307 21.37 2.75 3.47
C PRO A 307 20.83 1.35 3.16
N ASN A 308 20.30 1.14 1.96
CA ASN A 308 19.77 -0.15 1.47
C ASN A 308 18.66 -0.76 2.35
N PHE A 309 17.89 0.05 3.08
CA PHE A 309 16.73 -0.40 3.87
C PHE A 309 15.82 -1.35 3.09
N ASP A 310 15.55 -1.01 1.84
CA ASP A 310 14.63 -1.74 0.97
C ASP A 310 15.12 -3.19 0.71
N SER A 311 16.43 -3.41 0.68
CA SER A 311 17.05 -4.73 0.52
C SER A 311 16.89 -5.57 1.78
N TYR A 312 17.06 -4.97 2.97
CA TYR A 312 16.85 -5.67 4.24
C TYR A 312 15.38 -6.07 4.42
N VAL A 313 14.45 -5.16 4.11
CA VAL A 313 13.01 -5.47 4.14
C VAL A 313 12.68 -6.60 3.18
N PHE A 314 13.21 -6.59 1.96
CA PHE A 314 12.96 -7.66 1.00
C PHE A 314 13.53 -9.01 1.45
N ALA A 315 14.77 -9.05 1.93
CA ALA A 315 15.37 -10.29 2.41
C ALA A 315 14.59 -10.88 3.59
N LEU A 316 14.15 -10.03 4.53
CA LEU A 316 13.30 -10.45 5.64
C LEU A 316 11.94 -10.97 5.16
N VAL A 317 11.30 -10.26 4.21
CA VAL A 317 10.02 -10.69 3.65
C VAL A 317 10.16 -12.02 2.93
N MET A 318 11.19 -12.21 2.11
CA MET A 318 11.42 -13.48 1.40
C MET A 318 11.69 -14.64 2.37
N GLY A 319 12.50 -14.42 3.40
CA GLY A 319 12.71 -15.41 4.45
C GLY A 319 11.40 -15.79 5.17
N ALA A 320 10.63 -14.79 5.58
CA ALA A 320 9.36 -15.00 6.28
C ALA A 320 8.28 -15.63 5.40
N THR A 321 8.24 -15.33 4.09
CA THR A 321 7.30 -15.99 3.17
C THR A 321 7.58 -17.48 3.00
N MET A 322 8.84 -17.91 3.14
CA MET A 322 9.20 -19.33 3.03
C MET A 322 8.96 -20.12 4.31
N SER A 323 8.74 -19.44 5.44
CA SER A 323 8.38 -20.07 6.72
C SER A 323 6.88 -20.12 7.02
N LEU A 324 6.06 -19.44 6.22
CA LEU A 324 4.60 -19.31 6.38
C LEU A 324 3.87 -20.37 5.56
#